data_AF-A0A443SNN7-F1
#
_entry.id   AF-A0A443SNN7-F1
#
_cell.length_a   1.000
_cell.length_b   1.000
_cell.length_c   1.000
_cell.angle_alpha   90.00
_cell.angle_beta   90.00
_cell.angle_gamma   90.00
#
_symmetry.space_group_name_H-M   'P 1'
#
loop_
_entity.id
_entity.type
_entity.pdbx_description
1 polymer ?
#
loop_
_entity_poly.entity_id
_entity_poly.type
_entity_poly.pdbx_seq_one_letter_code
_entity_poly.pdbx_strand_id
1 'polypeptide(L)' 'MSKKVIDPCKSKACDIQTCLQKNNYEEEQCIKEMFVMFECCKRWREISNSCSGFSNEVIDAKIKQYSKVHKS' A
#
# COMPACT_ATOMS: atom_id res chain seq x y z
N MET A 1 -0.93 4.44 30.00
CA MET A 1 -1.07 4.78 28.57
C MET A 1 -0.39 3.69 27.76
N SER A 2 -1.15 2.85 27.08
CA SER A 2 -0.61 1.74 26.28
C SER A 2 0.22 2.30 25.14
N LYS A 3 1.49 1.89 25.04
CA LYS A 3 2.37 2.24 23.91
C LYS A 3 1.65 1.85 22.62
N LYS A 4 1.20 2.84 21.85
CA LYS A 4 0.60 2.62 20.54
C LYS A 4 1.70 2.07 19.64
N VAL A 5 1.68 0.76 19.39
CA VAL A 5 2.53 0.16 18.36
C VAL A 5 2.13 0.83 17.05
N ILE A 6 3.03 1.64 16.50
CA ILE A 6 2.81 2.33 15.24
C ILE A 6 2.91 1.27 14.15
N ASP A 7 1.78 1.02 13.48
CA ASP A 7 1.77 0.20 12.27
C ASP A 7 2.65 0.87 11.20
N PRO A 8 3.71 0.20 10.70
CA PRO A 8 4.70 0.81 9.83
C PRO A 8 4.15 1.20 8.45
N CYS A 9 3.06 0.57 7.99
CA CYS A 9 2.45 0.88 6.69
C CYS A 9 1.18 1.72 6.79
N LYS A 10 0.71 2.05 7.99
CA LYS A 10 -0.49 2.87 8.20
C LYS A 10 -0.44 4.21 7.47
N SER A 11 0.71 4.89 7.45
CA SER A 11 0.84 6.15 6.71
C SER A 11 0.58 5.95 5.21
N LYS A 12 1.07 4.84 4.64
CA LYS A 12 0.93 4.55 3.21
C LYS A 12 -0.51 4.17 2.84
N ALA A 13 -1.18 3.46 3.74
CA ALA A 13 -2.61 3.23 3.62
C ALA A 13 -3.42 4.54 3.62
N CYS A 14 -3.06 5.50 4.48
CA CYS A 14 -3.70 6.82 4.50
C CYS A 14 -3.42 7.64 3.23
N ASP A 15 -2.22 7.53 2.64
CA ASP A 15 -1.88 8.19 1.39
C ASP A 15 -2.81 7.71 0.24
N ILE A 16 -3.09 6.41 0.17
CA ILE A 16 -4.06 5.84 -0.79
C ILE A 16 -5.46 6.42 -0.57
N GLN A 17 -5.96 6.45 0.67
CA GLN A 17 -7.29 6.99 0.95
C GLN A 17 -7.40 8.46 0.55
N THR A 18 -6.35 9.25 0.81
CA THR A 18 -6.27 10.65 0.40
C THR A 18 -6.29 10.79 -1.12
N CYS A 19 -5.56 9.95 -1.83
CA CYS A 19 -5.54 9.94 -3.29
C CYS A 19 -6.92 9.60 -3.87
N LEU A 20 -7.56 8.54 -3.38
CA LEU A 20 -8.89 8.12 -3.82
C LEU A 20 -9.90 9.24 -3.62
N GLN A 21 -9.94 9.85 -2.44
CA GLN A 21 -10.86 10.96 -2.17
C GLN A 21 -10.67 12.15 -3.12
N LYS A 22 -9.42 12.46 -3.50
CA LYS A 22 -9.11 13.55 -4.43
C LYS A 22 -9.47 13.21 -5.88
N ASN A 23 -9.41 11.93 -6.24
CA ASN A 23 -9.59 11.46 -7.61
C ASN A 23 -10.94 10.76 -7.82
N ASN A 24 -11.98 11.11 -7.04
CA ASN A 24 -13.31 10.51 -7.13
C ASN A 24 -13.32 8.98 -7.06
N TYR A 25 -12.40 8.41 -6.28
CA TYR A 25 -12.20 6.98 -6.08
C TYR A 25 -11.71 6.22 -7.33
N GLU A 26 -11.17 6.93 -8.33
CA GLU A 26 -10.53 6.33 -9.50
C GLU A 26 -9.15 5.73 -9.14
N GLU A 27 -9.10 4.42 -8.88
CA GLU A 27 -7.89 3.71 -8.43
C GLU A 27 -6.70 3.85 -9.40
N GLU A 28 -6.98 3.96 -10.71
CA GLU A 28 -5.95 4.11 -11.75
C GLU A 28 -5.11 5.39 -11.57
N GLN A 29 -5.67 6.41 -10.94
CA GLN A 29 -4.95 7.66 -10.62
C GLN A 29 -4.05 7.53 -9.39
N CYS A 30 -4.19 6.46 -8.62
CA CYS A 30 -3.50 6.22 -7.34
C CYS A 30 -2.48 5.08 -7.41
N ILE A 31 -2.09 4.67 -8.61
CA ILE A 31 -1.14 3.57 -8.86
C ILE A 31 0.18 3.78 -8.10
N LYS A 32 0.65 5.02 -8.00
CA LYS A 32 1.89 5.36 -7.29
C LYS A 32 1.78 5.10 -5.79
N GLU A 33 0.71 5.56 -5.15
CA GLU A 33 0.43 5.37 -3.73
C GLU A 33 0.22 3.89 -3.41
N MET A 34 -0.48 3.17 -4.28
CA MET A 34 -0.64 1.71 -4.19
C MET A 34 0.70 1.00 -4.27
N PHE A 35 1.56 1.35 -5.24
CA PHE A 35 2.89 0.76 -5.37
C PHE A 35 3.73 0.96 -4.10
N VAL A 36 3.75 2.17 -3.54
CA VAL A 36 4.45 2.47 -2.29
C VAL A 36 3.90 1.65 -1.10
N MET A 37 2.59 1.45 -1.04
CA MET A 37 1.96 0.60 -0.01
C MET A 37 2.37 -0.87 -0.15
N PHE A 38 2.38 -1.42 -1.37
CA PHE A 38 2.80 -2.81 -1.59
C PHE A 38 4.29 -3.01 -1.29
N GLU A 39 5.15 -2.06 -1.65
CA GLU A 39 6.56 -2.07 -1.25
C GLU A 39 6.73 -2.00 0.28
N CYS A 40 5.90 -1.21 0.97
CA CYS A 40 5.87 -1.21 2.44
C CYS A 40 5.47 -2.59 2.99
N CYS A 41 4.41 -3.18 2.46
CA CYS A 41 3.94 -4.49 2.89
C CYS A 41 4.96 -5.59 2.61
N LYS A 42 5.70 -5.53 1.50
CA LYS A 42 6.79 -6.48 1.21
C LYS A 42 7.85 -6.50 2.30
N ARG A 43 8.10 -5.35 2.94
CA ARG A 43 9.09 -5.24 4.03
C ARG A 43 8.52 -5.55 5.41
N TRP A 44 7.26 -5.22 5.66
CA TRP A 44 6.70 -5.18 7.02
C TRP A 44 5.42 -6.00 7.23
N ARG A 45 5.04 -6.86 6.29
CA ARG A 45 3.80 -7.66 6.34
C ARG A 45 3.56 -8.28 7.72
N GLU A 46 4.55 -8.97 8.27
CA GLU A 46 4.41 -9.76 9.50
C GLU A 46 4.07 -8.93 10.74
N ILE A 47 4.30 -7.61 10.71
CA ILE A 47 4.06 -6.71 11.84
C ILE A 47 3.08 -5.56 11.53
N SER A 48 2.58 -5.49 10.30
CA SER A 48 1.72 -4.42 9.81
C SER A 48 0.27 -4.90 9.68
N ASN A 49 -0.60 -4.39 10.54
CA ASN A 49 -2.03 -4.69 10.44
C ASN A 49 -2.63 -4.19 9.13
N SER A 50 -2.12 -3.08 8.59
CA SER A 50 -2.51 -2.52 7.30
C SER A 50 -2.21 -3.45 6.12
N CYS A 51 -1.33 -4.44 6.31
CA CYS A 51 -0.97 -5.44 5.30
C CYS A 51 -1.67 -6.79 5.50
N SER A 52 -2.43 -6.97 6.58
CA SER A 52 -3.05 -8.26 6.95
C SER A 52 -3.99 -8.85 5.88
N GLY A 53 -4.58 -8.00 5.04
CA GLY A 53 -5.43 -8.42 3.93
C GLY A 53 -4.67 -8.94 2.70
N PHE A 54 -3.34 -8.95 2.70
CA PHE A 54 -2.52 -9.34 1.55
C PHE A 54 -1.59 -10.52 1.87
N SER A 55 -1.59 -11.54 1.01
CA SER A 55 -0.57 -12.59 1.03
C SER A 55 0.73 -12.11 0.38
N ASN A 56 1.85 -12.78 0.67
CA ASN A 56 3.14 -12.45 0.04
C ASN A 56 3.07 -12.60 -1.49
N GLU A 57 2.37 -13.62 -1.98
CA GLU A 57 2.17 -13.86 -3.41
C GLU A 57 1.40 -12.71 -4.07
N VAL A 58 0.36 -12.20 -3.38
CA VAL A 58 -0.43 -11.05 -3.85
C VAL A 58 0.43 -9.78 -3.86
N ILE A 59 1.20 -9.53 -2.80
CA ILE A 59 2.09 -8.36 -2.71
C ILE A 59 3.09 -8.36 -3.87
N ASP A 60 3.76 -9.50 -4.11
CA ASP A 60 4.74 -9.62 -5.19
C ASP A 60 4.10 -9.49 -6.58
N ALA A 61 2.90 -10.05 -6.78
CA ALA A 61 2.17 -9.90 -8.03
C ALA A 61 1.79 -8.44 -8.30
N LYS A 62 1.32 -7.71 -7.27
CA LYS A 62 0.95 -6.30 -7.36
C LYS A 62 2.15 -5.41 -7.64
N ILE A 63 3.28 -5.61 -6.95
CA ILE A 63 4.52 -4.88 -7.22
C ILE A 63 4.96 -5.06 -8.68
N LYS A 64 4.92 -6.29 -9.20
CA LYS A 64 5.25 -6.59 -10.60
C LYS A 64 4.26 -5.91 -11.57
N GLN A 65 2.97 -5.91 -11.26
CA GLN A 65 1.94 -5.25 -12.06
C GLN A 65 2.20 -3.74 -12.17
N TYR A 66 2.37 -3.05 -11.03
CA TYR A 66 2.56 -1.60 -11.02
C TYR A 66 3.93 -1.14 -11.55
N SER A 67 4.98 -1.97 -11.38
CA SER A 67 6.30 -1.68 -11.96
C SER A 67 6.29 -1.60 -13.50
N LYS A 68 5.36 -2.30 -14.15
CA LYS A 68 5.19 -2.22 -15.62
C LYS A 68 4.52 -0.92 -16.03
N VAL A 69 3.60 -0.40 -15.21
CA VAL A 69 2.88 0.86 -15.48
C VAL A 69 3.81 2.07 -15.28
N HIS A 70 4.67 2.04 -14.26
CA HIS A 70 5.60 3.14 -13.93
C HIS A 70 6.78 3.32 -14.91
N LYS A 71 7.00 2.38 -15.84
CA LYS A 71 8.04 2.45 -16.88
C LYS A 71 7.57 3.08 -18.21
N SER A 72 6.28 3.39 -18.32
CA SER A 72 5.69 4.18 -19.41
C SER A 72 5.73 5.67 -19.10
#